data_AF-A0AAJ2F9P6-F1
#
_entry.id   AF-A0AAJ2F9P6-F1
#
_cell.length_a   1.000
_cell.length_b   1.000
_cell.length_c   1.000
_cell.angle_alpha   90.00
_cell.angle_beta   90.00
_cell.angle_gamma   90.00
#
_symmetry.space_group_name_H-M   'P 1'
#
loop_
_entity.id
_entity.type
_entity.pdbx_description
1 polymer ?
#
loop_
_entity_poly.entity_id
_entity_poly.type
_entity_poly.pdbx_seq_one_letter_code
_entity_poly.pdbx_strand_id
1 'polypeptide(L)'
;MTRWLLLPGLLMLAACSGGEDKAAPAPQDDAAPAATAAADDPKGQSDPDALARWEEGRGYEPDPSESPLTGTEPGIGTGDKAIPAAIRGRWALDASDCAKRPGTDLTALVIDAANLRFHESHGELARVRERDASRIVADYKFSGEGIEWDRLMVLDAQNDGKTLIRRDHGEGAAATPMRYTRCA
;
A
#
# COMPACT_ATOMS: atom_id res chain seq x y z
N MET A 1 50.71 -31.53 -27.44
CA MET A 1 51.85 -32.14 -26.71
C MET A 1 52.54 -30.96 -26.04
N THR A 2 52.51 -30.76 -24.72
CA THR A 2 53.05 -31.64 -23.68
C THR A 2 52.45 -31.23 -22.32
N ARG A 3 52.12 -32.25 -21.53
CA ARG A 3 51.61 -32.22 -20.15
C ARG A 3 52.81 -32.13 -19.21
N TRP A 4 52.84 -31.20 -18.25
CA TRP A 4 53.77 -31.27 -17.12
C TRP A 4 53.06 -31.05 -15.78
N LEU A 5 53.51 -31.84 -14.81
CA LEU A 5 52.88 -32.21 -13.54
C LEU A 5 53.33 -31.31 -12.38
N LEU A 6 52.35 -30.96 -11.53
CA LEU A 6 52.28 -31.05 -10.06
C LEU A 6 53.41 -30.53 -9.11
N LEU A 7 52.94 -29.63 -8.21
CA LEU A 7 53.13 -29.54 -6.73
C LEU A 7 54.52 -29.17 -6.13
N PRO A 8 54.62 -28.82 -4.82
CA PRO A 8 53.89 -27.82 -4.03
C PRO A 8 54.85 -26.97 -3.15
N GLY A 9 54.38 -25.87 -2.56
CA GLY A 9 55.15 -25.10 -1.58
C GLY A 9 54.30 -24.70 -0.38
N LEU A 10 54.39 -25.49 0.69
CA LEU A 10 53.79 -25.23 1.99
C LEU A 10 54.85 -24.53 2.87
N LEU A 11 54.51 -23.40 3.49
CA LEU A 11 55.25 -22.88 4.66
C LEU A 11 54.28 -22.22 5.64
N MET A 12 54.57 -22.47 6.91
CA MET A 12 53.67 -22.55 8.06
C MET A 12 53.92 -21.42 9.09
N LEU A 13 52.88 -21.18 9.91
CA LEU A 13 52.84 -20.76 11.33
C LEU A 13 53.27 -19.35 11.80
N ALA A 14 52.29 -18.63 12.38
CA ALA A 14 52.18 -18.20 13.81
C ALA A 14 50.99 -17.19 13.91
N ALA A 15 50.12 -17.13 14.93
CA ALA A 15 50.31 -17.31 16.35
C ALA A 15 49.01 -17.74 17.09
N CYS A 16 49.21 -18.35 18.26
CA CYS A 16 48.21 -18.75 19.25
C CYS A 16 47.70 -17.58 20.11
N SER A 17 46.44 -17.67 20.56
CA SER A 17 45.94 -17.38 21.92
C SER A 17 44.40 -17.46 21.84
N GLY A 18 43.64 -18.23 22.59
CA GLY A 18 43.83 -19.02 23.80
C GLY A 18 42.45 -19.12 24.47
N GLY A 19 42.06 -20.31 24.97
CA GLY A 19 40.86 -20.48 25.81
C GLY A 19 39.83 -21.47 25.26
N GLU A 20 39.90 -22.71 25.73
CA GLU A 20 38.84 -23.72 25.66
C GLU A 20 37.79 -23.46 26.75
N ASP A 21 36.49 -23.64 26.45
CA ASP A 21 35.52 -24.15 27.42
C ASP A 21 34.43 -24.95 26.72
N LYS A 22 34.22 -26.16 27.23
CA LYS A 22 33.29 -27.19 26.77
C LYS A 22 32.06 -27.15 27.70
N ALA A 23 30.83 -27.02 27.18
CA ALA A 23 29.65 -27.60 27.82
C ALA A 23 28.44 -27.68 26.86
N ALA A 24 27.63 -28.70 27.12
CA ALA A 24 26.58 -29.34 26.32
C ALA A 24 25.29 -28.52 26.08
N PRO A 25 24.35 -29.02 25.23
CA PRO A 25 23.26 -28.27 24.61
C PRO A 25 21.91 -28.41 25.34
N ALA A 26 20.96 -27.52 25.04
CA ALA A 26 19.51 -27.75 25.17
C ALA A 26 18.72 -26.67 24.38
N PRO A 27 17.46 -26.98 23.98
CA PRO A 27 16.87 -26.57 22.70
C PRO A 27 15.86 -25.43 22.84
N GLN A 28 15.67 -24.65 21.78
CA GLN A 28 14.48 -23.83 21.62
C GLN A 28 14.02 -23.89 20.15
N ASP A 29 13.02 -24.75 19.94
CA ASP A 29 11.99 -24.55 18.93
C ASP A 29 11.38 -23.16 19.13
N ASP A 30 11.50 -22.30 18.13
CA ASP A 30 10.56 -21.24 17.83
C ASP A 30 10.72 -20.89 16.36
N ALA A 31 10.03 -21.68 15.53
CA ALA A 31 9.81 -21.33 14.13
C ALA A 31 8.85 -20.12 14.06
N ALA A 32 9.41 -18.92 14.20
CA ALA A 32 8.74 -17.71 13.74
C ALA A 32 8.72 -17.74 12.19
N PRO A 33 7.57 -17.53 11.53
CA PRO A 33 7.56 -17.45 10.07
C PRO A 33 8.38 -16.22 9.65
N ALA A 34 9.33 -16.46 8.76
CA ALA A 34 10.19 -15.46 8.16
C ALA A 34 9.34 -14.29 7.63
N ALA A 35 9.56 -13.10 8.19
CA ALA A 35 9.17 -11.86 7.58
C ALA A 35 9.87 -11.79 6.22
N THR A 36 9.13 -12.08 5.15
CA THR A 36 9.63 -11.90 3.79
C THR A 36 9.89 -10.42 3.57
N ALA A 37 11.14 -10.14 3.21
CA ALA A 37 11.70 -8.82 2.99
C ALA A 37 10.77 -7.91 2.19
N ALA A 38 10.54 -6.71 2.73
CA ALA A 38 10.09 -5.58 1.94
C ALA A 38 11.18 -5.27 0.92
N ALA A 39 10.93 -5.63 -0.34
CA ALA A 39 11.68 -5.06 -1.45
C ALA A 39 11.19 -3.61 -1.63
N ASP A 40 12.09 -2.66 -1.41
CA ASP A 40 11.96 -1.29 -1.88
C ASP A 40 11.87 -1.33 -3.41
N ASP A 41 10.65 -1.19 -3.95
CA ASP A 41 10.46 -1.03 -5.39
C ASP A 41 10.49 0.48 -5.72
N PRO A 42 11.52 1.01 -6.41
CA PRO A 42 11.72 2.45 -6.58
C PRO A 42 10.74 3.11 -7.54
N LYS A 43 9.79 2.36 -8.10
CA LYS A 43 8.73 2.87 -8.96
C LYS A 43 7.43 2.26 -8.47
N GLY A 44 6.41 3.07 -8.19
CA GLY A 44 5.06 2.61 -7.85
C GLY A 44 4.34 1.90 -8.99
N GLN A 45 5.06 1.12 -9.80
CA GLN A 45 4.52 0.21 -10.78
C GLN A 45 3.80 -0.90 -10.00
N SER A 46 2.50 -0.99 -10.21
CA SER A 46 1.66 -2.05 -9.70
C SER A 46 2.27 -3.42 -10.02
N ASP A 47 2.65 -4.18 -9.00
CA ASP A 47 2.78 -5.64 -9.11
C ASP A 47 1.38 -6.20 -9.38
N PRO A 48 1.08 -6.66 -10.61
CA PRO A 48 -0.25 -7.10 -10.98
C PRO A 48 -0.70 -8.33 -10.20
N ASP A 49 0.24 -9.21 -9.82
CA ASP A 49 -0.07 -10.42 -9.05
C ASP A 49 -0.40 -10.06 -7.59
N ALA A 50 0.25 -9.03 -7.03
CA ALA A 50 -0.14 -8.50 -5.72
C ALA A 50 -1.52 -7.83 -5.74
N LEU A 51 -1.86 -7.10 -6.82
CA LEU A 51 -3.17 -6.48 -6.94
C LEU A 51 -4.29 -7.51 -7.14
N ALA A 52 -4.05 -8.56 -7.94
CA ALA A 52 -5.01 -9.65 -8.12
C ALA A 52 -5.30 -10.36 -6.79
N ARG A 53 -4.25 -10.70 -6.02
CA ARG A 53 -4.39 -11.29 -4.68
C ARG A 53 -5.12 -10.36 -3.70
N TRP A 54 -4.90 -9.05 -3.78
CA TRP A 54 -5.64 -8.09 -2.98
C TRP A 54 -7.13 -8.06 -3.36
N GLU A 55 -7.46 -8.08 -4.65
CA GLU A 55 -8.86 -8.09 -5.12
C GLU A 55 -9.61 -9.32 -4.58
N GLU A 56 -8.99 -10.50 -4.66
CA GLU A 56 -9.58 -11.76 -4.17
C GLU A 56 -9.79 -11.79 -2.65
N GLY A 57 -8.87 -11.20 -1.87
CA GLY A 57 -8.89 -11.31 -0.40
C GLY A 57 -9.47 -10.11 0.34
N ARG A 58 -9.41 -8.91 -0.25
CA ARG A 58 -9.68 -7.61 0.40
C ARG A 58 -10.51 -6.66 -0.47
N GLY A 59 -10.82 -7.07 -1.70
CA GLY A 59 -11.69 -6.34 -2.63
C GLY A 59 -13.10 -6.15 -2.08
N TYR A 60 -13.94 -5.51 -2.88
CA TYR A 60 -15.34 -5.31 -2.56
C TYR A 60 -16.17 -5.61 -3.80
N GLU A 61 -17.17 -6.47 -3.69
CA GLU A 61 -18.14 -6.69 -4.75
C GLU A 61 -19.39 -5.86 -4.44
N PRO A 62 -19.75 -4.85 -5.27
CA PRO A 62 -20.92 -4.04 -5.03
C PRO A 62 -22.21 -4.87 -5.07
N ASP A 63 -23.00 -4.82 -4.00
CA ASP A 63 -24.34 -5.42 -3.98
C ASP A 63 -25.29 -4.57 -4.84
N PRO A 64 -25.87 -5.10 -5.93
CA PRO A 64 -26.80 -4.36 -6.78
C PRO A 64 -28.14 -4.05 -6.09
N SER A 65 -28.44 -4.69 -4.95
CA SER A 65 -29.62 -4.40 -4.15
C SER A 65 -29.44 -3.23 -3.18
N GLU A 66 -28.20 -2.77 -2.99
CA GLU A 66 -27.91 -1.64 -2.10
C GLU A 66 -28.53 -0.35 -2.64
N SER A 67 -29.12 0.46 -1.76
CA SER A 67 -29.80 1.68 -2.17
C SER A 67 -28.83 2.68 -2.80
N PRO A 68 -29.21 3.33 -3.92
CA PRO A 68 -28.42 4.39 -4.54
C PRO A 68 -28.11 5.53 -3.57
N LEU A 69 -27.00 6.22 -3.80
CA LEU A 69 -26.67 7.42 -3.05
C LEU A 69 -27.69 8.53 -3.39
N THR A 70 -28.37 9.04 -2.37
CA THR A 70 -29.36 10.13 -2.52
C THR A 70 -28.83 11.49 -2.06
N GLY A 71 -27.73 11.50 -1.31
CA GLY A 71 -27.10 12.69 -0.77
C GLY A 71 -26.01 12.34 0.25
N THR A 72 -25.36 13.36 0.80
CA THR A 72 -24.37 13.21 1.87
C THR A 72 -25.06 12.92 3.20
N GLU A 73 -24.63 11.88 3.89
CA GLU A 73 -25.16 11.52 5.20
C GLU A 73 -24.79 12.56 6.28
N PRO A 74 -25.62 12.71 7.32
CA PRO A 74 -25.24 13.52 8.48
C PRO A 74 -24.02 12.95 9.20
N GLY A 75 -23.13 13.85 9.65
CA GLY A 75 -21.97 13.52 10.49
C GLY A 75 -20.73 13.01 9.74
N ILE A 76 -20.72 13.05 8.41
CA ILE A 76 -19.52 12.77 7.60
C ILE A 76 -18.31 13.55 8.11
N GLY A 77 -17.16 12.88 8.13
CA GLY A 77 -15.88 13.45 8.57
C GLY A 77 -15.64 13.33 10.08
N THR A 78 -16.59 12.78 10.85
CA THR A 78 -16.45 12.60 12.30
C THR A 78 -16.62 11.14 12.72
N GLY A 79 -15.90 10.73 13.77
CA GLY A 79 -16.00 9.39 14.35
C GLY A 79 -15.86 8.26 13.32
N ASP A 80 -16.83 7.33 13.33
CA ASP A 80 -16.90 6.20 12.41
C ASP A 80 -17.37 6.57 10.99
N LYS A 81 -17.83 7.82 10.81
CA LYS A 81 -18.18 8.39 9.50
C LYS A 81 -17.03 9.21 8.89
N ALA A 82 -15.82 9.01 9.39
CA ALA A 82 -14.60 9.63 8.86
C ALA A 82 -13.70 8.57 8.21
N ILE A 83 -12.96 9.00 7.19
CA ILE A 83 -11.89 8.18 6.59
C ILE A 83 -10.90 7.76 7.70
N PRO A 84 -10.52 6.47 7.82
CA PRO A 84 -9.61 6.01 8.88
C PRO A 84 -8.27 6.75 8.90
N ALA A 85 -7.71 6.98 10.08
CA ALA A 85 -6.48 7.75 10.24
C ALA A 85 -5.29 7.14 9.48
N ALA A 86 -5.22 5.82 9.35
CA ALA A 86 -4.18 5.12 8.59
C ALA A 86 -4.22 5.41 7.08
N ILE A 87 -5.39 5.79 6.54
CA ILE A 87 -5.57 6.15 5.12
C ILE A 87 -5.30 7.64 4.88
N ARG A 88 -5.41 8.50 5.90
CA ARG A 88 -5.21 9.94 5.75
C ARG A 88 -3.74 10.28 5.46
N GLY A 89 -3.55 11.42 4.79
CA GLY A 89 -2.26 11.95 4.43
C GLY A 89 -2.11 12.11 2.91
N ARG A 90 -0.86 12.21 2.46
CA ARG A 90 -0.53 12.37 1.05
C ARG A 90 0.09 11.10 0.50
N TRP A 91 -0.36 10.72 -0.69
CA TRP A 91 -0.01 9.52 -1.41
C TRP A 91 0.32 9.86 -2.86
N ALA A 92 1.04 9.01 -3.57
CA ALA A 92 1.28 9.17 -5.01
C ALA A 92 1.39 7.83 -5.73
N LEU A 93 0.91 7.75 -6.99
CA LEU A 93 1.16 6.58 -7.85
C LEU A 93 2.62 6.58 -8.31
N ASP A 94 3.09 7.73 -8.77
CA ASP A 94 4.51 7.98 -9.02
C ASP A 94 5.13 8.63 -7.78
N ALA A 95 6.03 7.91 -7.11
CA ALA A 95 6.76 8.42 -5.94
C ALA A 95 7.50 9.74 -6.23
N SER A 96 7.85 10.03 -7.49
CA SER A 96 8.46 11.31 -7.88
C SER A 96 7.56 12.52 -7.63
N ASP A 97 6.23 12.33 -7.60
CA ASP A 97 5.25 13.37 -7.29
C ASP A 97 5.21 13.70 -5.79
N CYS A 98 5.77 12.86 -4.92
CA CYS A 98 5.77 13.13 -3.50
C CYS A 98 6.52 14.41 -3.12
N ALA A 99 7.56 14.80 -3.86
CA ALA A 99 8.30 16.04 -3.62
C ALA A 99 7.82 17.23 -4.44
N LYS A 100 6.88 17.03 -5.38
CA LYS A 100 6.40 18.09 -6.27
C LYS A 100 5.44 19.04 -5.57
N ARG A 101 5.38 20.27 -6.07
CA ARG A 101 4.45 21.30 -5.59
C ARG A 101 3.02 20.93 -6.00
N PRO A 102 2.00 21.25 -5.17
CA PRO A 102 0.61 21.12 -5.57
C PRO A 102 0.34 21.75 -6.94
N GLY A 103 -0.34 21.02 -7.82
CA GLY A 103 -0.65 21.41 -9.19
C GLY A 103 0.41 21.01 -10.23
N THR A 104 1.55 20.45 -9.78
CA THR A 104 2.56 19.81 -10.67
C THR A 104 2.74 18.32 -10.37
N ASP A 105 2.01 17.82 -9.36
CA ASP A 105 2.01 16.49 -8.81
C ASP A 105 0.84 15.67 -9.37
N LEU A 106 0.98 15.25 -10.63
CA LEU A 106 -0.13 14.71 -11.44
C LEU A 106 -0.75 13.43 -10.87
N THR A 107 -0.02 12.66 -10.08
CA THR A 107 -0.49 11.41 -9.46
C THR A 107 -0.70 11.50 -7.95
N ALA A 108 -0.50 12.68 -7.35
CA ALA A 108 -0.68 12.84 -5.92
C ALA A 108 -2.16 12.79 -5.52
N LEU A 109 -2.41 12.10 -4.42
CA LEU A 109 -3.71 11.97 -3.77
C LEU A 109 -3.56 12.42 -2.31
N VAL A 110 -4.28 13.47 -1.93
CA VAL A 110 -4.34 13.99 -0.56
C VAL A 110 -5.68 13.59 0.04
N ILE A 111 -5.63 12.95 1.21
CA ILE A 111 -6.80 12.40 1.89
C ILE A 111 -6.88 12.97 3.31
N ASP A 112 -7.99 13.64 3.63
CA ASP A 112 -8.30 14.06 5.00
C ASP A 112 -9.45 13.22 5.61
N ALA A 113 -10.12 13.73 6.64
CA ALA A 113 -11.19 12.99 7.31
C ALA A 113 -12.44 12.76 6.43
N ALA A 114 -12.65 13.59 5.41
CA ALA A 114 -13.84 13.56 4.56
C ALA A 114 -13.54 13.82 3.07
N ASN A 115 -12.33 14.23 2.70
CA ASN A 115 -12.03 14.68 1.35
C ASN A 115 -10.89 13.90 0.72
N LEU A 116 -10.99 13.71 -0.59
CA LEU A 116 -9.92 13.29 -1.48
C LEU A 116 -9.64 14.42 -2.46
N ARG A 117 -8.37 14.75 -2.67
CA ARG A 117 -7.94 15.71 -3.69
C ARG A 117 -6.86 15.07 -4.54
N PHE A 118 -7.06 15.04 -5.84
CA PHE A 118 -6.05 14.57 -6.79
C PHE A 118 -6.16 15.34 -8.09
N HIS A 119 -5.03 15.80 -8.62
CA HIS A 119 -4.97 16.65 -9.81
C HIS A 119 -5.98 17.82 -9.75
N GLU A 120 -6.92 17.88 -10.69
CA GLU A 120 -8.00 18.89 -10.80
C GLU A 120 -9.34 18.40 -10.24
N SER A 121 -9.36 17.25 -9.56
CA SER A 121 -10.56 16.64 -9.00
C SER A 121 -10.59 16.69 -7.48
N HIS A 122 -11.79 16.85 -6.94
CA HIS A 122 -12.09 16.80 -5.51
C HIS A 122 -13.26 15.84 -5.26
N GLY A 123 -13.07 14.93 -4.32
CA GLY A 123 -14.08 13.99 -3.85
C GLY A 123 -14.45 14.25 -2.40
N GLU A 124 -15.74 14.32 -2.12
CA GLU A 124 -16.30 14.43 -0.78
C GLU A 124 -16.91 13.08 -0.37
N LEU A 125 -16.54 12.59 0.79
CA LEU A 125 -17.15 11.41 1.39
C LEU A 125 -18.64 11.67 1.61
N ALA A 126 -19.50 10.79 1.11
CA ALA A 126 -20.94 10.97 1.17
C ALA A 126 -21.63 9.93 2.06
N ARG A 127 -21.16 8.67 2.02
CA ARG A 127 -21.67 7.57 2.83
C ARG A 127 -20.57 6.56 3.10
N VAL A 128 -20.48 6.09 4.35
CA VAL A 128 -19.60 4.98 4.73
C VAL A 128 -20.41 3.69 4.70
N ARG A 129 -20.00 2.70 3.91
CA ARG A 129 -20.66 1.39 3.82
C ARG A 129 -20.00 0.37 4.74
N GLU A 130 -18.67 0.29 4.68
CA GLU A 130 -17.85 -0.56 5.53
C GLU A 130 -16.62 0.23 6.01
N ARG A 131 -16.15 -0.07 7.22
CA ARG A 131 -14.97 0.57 7.78
C ARG A 131 -14.26 -0.32 8.80
N ASP A 132 -12.93 -0.32 8.72
CA ASP A 132 -12.06 -0.78 9.80
C ASP A 132 -10.94 0.26 10.07
N ALA A 133 -9.89 -0.11 10.79
CA ALA A 133 -8.80 0.79 11.17
C ALA A 133 -7.95 1.28 9.97
N SER A 134 -7.90 0.51 8.88
CA SER A 134 -7.04 0.74 7.71
C SER A 134 -7.76 0.67 6.37
N ARG A 135 -9.03 0.27 6.34
CA ARG A 135 -9.85 0.14 5.13
C ARG A 135 -11.18 0.86 5.27
N ILE A 136 -11.68 1.39 4.18
CA ILE A 136 -13.03 1.94 4.06
C ILE A 136 -13.60 1.60 2.68
N VAL A 137 -14.88 1.23 2.66
CA VAL A 137 -15.72 1.17 1.46
C VAL A 137 -16.75 2.29 1.59
N ALA A 138 -16.76 3.19 0.63
CA ALA A 138 -17.57 4.40 0.73
C ALA A 138 -18.01 4.96 -0.62
N ASP A 139 -19.12 5.67 -0.58
CA ASP A 139 -19.57 6.52 -1.67
C ASP A 139 -18.98 7.92 -1.55
N TYR A 140 -18.55 8.47 -2.67
CA TYR A 140 -17.99 9.80 -2.79
C TYR A 140 -18.74 10.60 -3.85
N LYS A 141 -18.91 11.90 -3.59
CA LYS A 141 -19.34 12.89 -4.57
C LYS A 141 -18.12 13.58 -5.13
N PHE A 142 -17.82 13.36 -6.40
CA PHE A 142 -16.69 13.97 -7.08
C PHE A 142 -17.12 15.16 -7.93
N SER A 143 -16.20 16.11 -8.03
CA SER A 143 -16.23 17.19 -9.02
C SER A 143 -14.85 17.37 -9.64
N GLY A 144 -14.81 17.67 -10.93
CA GLY A 144 -13.58 17.88 -11.70
C GLY A 144 -13.88 18.24 -13.15
N GLU A 145 -13.07 19.10 -13.77
CA GLU A 145 -13.23 19.53 -15.17
C GLU A 145 -14.64 20.06 -15.54
N GLY A 146 -15.39 20.57 -14.55
CA GLY A 146 -16.76 21.05 -14.73
C GLY A 146 -17.84 19.95 -14.73
N ILE A 147 -17.48 18.71 -14.36
CA ILE A 147 -18.39 17.56 -14.27
C ILE A 147 -18.48 17.11 -12.81
N GLU A 148 -19.66 16.66 -12.41
CA GLU A 148 -19.90 15.99 -11.13
C GLU A 148 -20.29 14.54 -11.36
N TRP A 149 -19.82 13.64 -10.50
CA TRP A 149 -20.20 12.22 -10.54
C TRP A 149 -20.12 11.58 -9.15
N ASP A 150 -20.95 10.58 -8.92
CA ASP A 150 -20.86 9.75 -7.72
C ASP A 150 -19.93 8.55 -7.99
N ARG A 151 -19.17 8.12 -6.97
CA ARG A 151 -18.25 6.99 -7.07
C ARG A 151 -18.26 6.16 -5.80
N LEU A 152 -18.53 4.88 -5.95
CA LEU A 152 -18.21 3.87 -4.93
C LEU A 152 -16.73 3.51 -5.02
N MET A 153 -16.03 3.49 -3.89
CA MET A 153 -14.60 3.25 -3.84
C MET A 153 -14.18 2.49 -2.57
N VAL A 154 -13.19 1.62 -2.73
CA VAL A 154 -12.42 1.01 -1.64
C VAL A 154 -11.10 1.76 -1.50
N LEU A 155 -10.77 2.14 -0.27
CA LEU A 155 -9.44 2.58 0.11
C LEU A 155 -8.90 1.63 1.18
N ASP A 156 -7.72 1.07 0.96
CA ASP A 156 -7.11 0.09 1.86
C ASP A 156 -5.62 0.37 2.08
N ALA A 157 -5.30 0.85 3.28
CA ALA A 157 -3.94 1.10 3.73
C ALA A 157 -3.28 -0.20 4.24
N GLN A 158 -2.16 -0.56 3.65
CA GLN A 158 -1.40 -1.76 3.96
C GLN A 158 0.04 -1.42 4.37
N ASN A 159 0.78 -2.42 4.84
CA ASN A 159 2.20 -2.30 5.19
C ASN A 159 2.45 -1.15 6.18
N ASP A 160 1.69 -1.13 7.28
CA ASP A 160 1.73 -0.08 8.30
C ASP A 160 1.49 1.34 7.75
N GLY A 161 0.57 1.45 6.78
CA GLY A 161 0.22 2.71 6.14
C GLY A 161 1.25 3.22 5.14
N LYS A 162 2.17 2.37 4.66
CA LYS A 162 3.14 2.74 3.62
C LYS A 162 2.60 2.57 2.20
N THR A 163 1.56 1.75 2.04
CA THR A 163 0.90 1.50 0.76
C THR A 163 -0.58 1.79 0.89
N LEU A 164 -1.17 2.44 -0.11
CA LEU A 164 -2.62 2.56 -0.23
C LEU A 164 -3.06 1.88 -1.52
N ILE A 165 -3.99 0.93 -1.42
CA ILE A 165 -4.71 0.40 -2.58
C ILE A 165 -6.04 1.12 -2.70
N ARG A 166 -6.33 1.59 -3.92
CA ARG A 166 -7.61 2.22 -4.28
C ARG A 166 -8.27 1.37 -5.35
N ARG A 167 -9.56 1.06 -5.18
CA ARG A 167 -10.40 0.40 -6.18
C ARG A 167 -11.67 1.21 -6.38
N ASP A 168 -11.93 1.58 -7.62
CA ASP A 168 -13.12 2.33 -8.02
C ASP A 168 -14.15 1.37 -8.62
N HIS A 169 -15.44 1.59 -8.34
CA HIS A 169 -16.56 0.81 -8.88
C HIS A 169 -17.56 1.70 -9.63
N GLY A 170 -18.37 1.09 -10.49
CA GLY A 170 -19.37 1.78 -11.31
C GLY A 170 -18.84 2.25 -12.66
N GLU A 171 -19.69 2.93 -13.41
CA GLU A 171 -19.39 3.38 -14.77
C GLU A 171 -18.14 4.29 -14.82
N GLY A 172 -17.29 4.09 -15.84
CA GLY A 172 -16.05 4.84 -16.00
C GLY A 172 -14.97 4.58 -14.94
N ALA A 173 -15.13 3.58 -14.05
CA ALA A 173 -14.07 3.17 -13.14
C ALA A 173 -12.87 2.60 -13.90
N ALA A 174 -11.66 2.78 -13.34
CA ALA A 174 -10.48 2.06 -13.83
C ALA A 174 -10.72 0.54 -13.78
N ALA A 175 -10.13 -0.21 -14.72
CA ALA A 175 -10.32 -1.66 -14.78
C ALA A 175 -9.62 -2.42 -13.64
N THR A 176 -8.49 -1.90 -13.15
CA THR A 176 -7.68 -2.54 -12.09
C THR A 176 -7.53 -1.63 -10.88
N PRO A 177 -7.24 -2.18 -9.68
CA PRO A 177 -6.83 -1.37 -8.54
C PRO A 177 -5.61 -0.50 -8.86
N MET A 178 -5.49 0.58 -8.11
CA MET A 178 -4.36 1.49 -8.15
C MET A 178 -3.57 1.38 -6.85
N ARG A 179 -2.24 1.29 -6.96
CA ARG A 179 -1.33 1.22 -5.82
C ARG A 179 -0.58 2.54 -5.66
N TYR A 180 -0.78 3.18 -4.53
CA TYR A 180 -0.08 4.39 -4.15
C TYR A 180 0.99 4.10 -3.09
N THR A 181 2.08 4.86 -3.14
CA THR A 181 3.04 4.97 -2.03
C THR A 181 2.66 6.12 -1.12
N ARG A 182 2.94 5.99 0.18
CA ARG A 182 2.84 7.11 1.10
C ARG A 182 3.94 8.12 0.80
N CYS A 183 3.61 9.41 0.85
CA CYS A 183 4.61 10.47 0.85
C CYS A 183 5.16 10.69 2.27
N ALA A 184 6.45 11.00 2.36
CA ALA A 184 7.19 11.20 3.61
C ALA A 184 6.74 12.46 4.38
#